data_AF-A0A9C8W0H4-F1
#
_entry.id   AF-A0A9C8W0H4-F1
#
_cell.length_a   1.000
_cell.length_b   1.000
_cell.length_c   1.000
_cell.angle_alpha   90.00
_cell.angle_beta   90.00
_cell.angle_gamma   90.00
#
_symmetry.space_group_name_H-M   'P 1'
#
loop_
_entity.id
_entity.type
_entity.pdbx_description
1 polymer ?
#
loop_
_entity_poly.entity_id
_entity_poly.type
_entity_poly.pdbx_seq_one_letter_code
_entity_poly.pdbx_strand_id
1 'polypeptide(L)'
;MEFRNAIFVVTEERSCPIYNVGEEFKVEDMGLTVPEAKPACLMLVREIMKAVGEERSFERFTQQGIQRSKFECGGCTGMIRFEYKKEKEFATLQMKLLAAAEQRARMRHIDKFYGLLRRLDIFEPLDDDNLRDLSALLKLKEYAANKIILSQGEPGTHLYIILEGRVAVIGSDGQTLSEMGEGEIFGEMSLLSGEPVTTSIHSRARTRLASLASKDFKHVLNKYPVLQVFFYRMLVDRAQANTLRAGTISSGMTGELAEINPVELFQLINSSQKTGRVELVLDDGKAEVLFHEGEVVDVRYRDLQGKDALFALLGRTRGRFVYTSGIPEKAKKLPVMGGFMGLIMEGMQRIDEEEVTS
;
A
#
# COMPACT_ATOMS: atom_id res chain seq x y z
N MET A 1 -36.62 3.42 34.40
CA MET A 1 -35.95 3.64 33.09
C MET A 1 -35.21 4.98 33.09
N GLU A 2 -34.06 5.05 33.75
CA GLU A 2 -33.34 6.32 34.03
C GLU A 2 -32.28 6.73 32.99
N PHE A 3 -32.06 5.94 31.94
CA PHE A 3 -31.08 6.28 30.92
C PHE A 3 -31.72 6.23 29.53
N ARG A 4 -32.37 7.34 29.14
CA ARG A 4 -32.81 7.52 27.74
C ARG A 4 -31.63 7.84 26.83
N ASN A 5 -30.59 8.50 27.36
CA ASN A 5 -29.41 8.93 26.61
C ASN A 5 -28.10 8.52 27.32
N ALA A 6 -27.18 7.87 26.60
CA ALA A 6 -25.86 7.49 27.11
C ALA A 6 -24.78 7.58 26.02
N ILE A 7 -23.57 8.03 26.37
CA ILE A 7 -22.41 8.04 25.47
C ILE A 7 -21.34 7.09 26.01
N PHE A 8 -20.80 6.24 25.15
CA PHE A 8 -19.70 5.34 25.46
C PHE A 8 -18.51 5.67 24.56
N VAL A 9 -17.29 5.65 25.10
CA VAL A 9 -16.06 5.90 24.32
C VAL A 9 -15.11 4.72 24.42
N VAL A 10 -14.51 4.31 23.30
CA VAL A 10 -13.47 3.26 23.30
C VAL A 10 -12.20 3.81 23.93
N THR A 11 -11.74 3.19 25.02
CA THR A 11 -10.55 3.60 25.76
C THR A 11 -9.35 2.71 25.52
N GLU A 12 -9.57 1.43 25.22
CA GLU A 12 -8.52 0.49 24.82
C GLU A 12 -9.03 -0.40 23.69
N GLU A 13 -8.13 -0.80 22.81
CA GLU A 13 -8.44 -1.65 21.66
C GLU A 13 -7.34 -2.70 21.47
N ARG A 14 -7.74 -3.96 21.32
CA ARG A 14 -6.87 -5.11 21.10
C ARG A 14 -7.45 -5.99 19.99
N SER A 15 -6.94 -5.83 18.77
CA SER A 15 -7.32 -6.64 17.59
C SER A 15 -8.81 -6.55 17.22
N CYS A 16 -9.49 -5.44 17.54
CA CYS A 16 -10.84 -5.17 17.09
C CYS A 16 -10.85 -4.85 15.59
N PRO A 17 -11.65 -5.58 14.78
CA PRO A 17 -11.67 -5.37 13.34
C PRO A 17 -12.46 -4.13 12.88
N ILE A 18 -13.23 -3.50 13.78
CA ILE A 18 -14.19 -2.45 13.39
C ILE A 18 -13.88 -1.09 14.04
N TYR A 19 -13.66 -1.07 15.36
CA TYR A 19 -13.61 0.17 16.13
C TYR A 19 -12.22 0.54 16.61
N ASN A 20 -11.94 1.83 16.73
CA ASN A 20 -10.68 2.43 17.20
C ASN A 20 -10.82 3.08 18.59
N VAL A 21 -9.70 3.21 19.30
CA VAL A 21 -9.61 4.07 20.49
C VAL A 21 -10.05 5.50 20.17
N GLY A 22 -10.88 6.07 21.03
CA GLY A 22 -11.46 7.41 20.92
C GLY A 22 -12.77 7.49 20.13
N GLU A 23 -13.22 6.40 19.50
CA GLU A 23 -14.54 6.38 18.86
C GLU A 23 -15.67 6.34 19.89
N GLU A 24 -16.77 7.03 19.60
CA GLU A 24 -17.92 7.17 20.49
C GLU A 24 -19.17 6.46 19.95
N PHE A 25 -19.92 5.84 20.86
CA PHE A 25 -21.24 5.25 20.61
C PHE A 25 -22.27 6.02 21.42
N LYS A 26 -23.43 6.29 20.83
CA LYS A 26 -24.53 6.97 21.52
C LYS A 26 -25.74 6.07 21.59
N VAL A 27 -26.33 5.94 22.76
CA VAL A 27 -27.61 5.28 22.97
C VAL A 27 -28.63 6.38 23.21
N GLU A 28 -29.66 6.47 22.37
CA GLU A 28 -30.76 7.43 22.48
C GLU A 28 -32.07 6.65 22.24
N ASP A 29 -33.02 6.74 23.17
CA ASP A 29 -34.34 6.07 23.09
C ASP A 29 -34.27 4.56 22.73
N MET A 30 -33.30 3.85 23.32
CA MET A 30 -32.98 2.43 23.04
C MET A 30 -32.39 2.13 21.65
N GLY A 31 -32.10 3.14 20.83
CA GLY A 31 -31.34 3.01 19.60
C GLY A 31 -29.84 3.24 19.82
N LEU A 32 -28.99 2.43 19.20
CA LEU A 32 -27.54 2.62 19.22
C LEU A 32 -27.07 3.31 17.93
N THR A 33 -26.50 4.49 18.07
CA THR A 33 -25.75 5.17 17.01
C THR A 33 -24.27 4.80 17.12
N VAL A 34 -23.72 4.26 16.03
CA VAL A 34 -22.30 3.90 15.90
C VAL A 34 -21.51 5.04 15.22
N PRO A 35 -20.18 5.04 15.30
CA PRO A 35 -19.36 5.96 14.54
C PRO A 35 -19.73 5.97 13.05
N GLU A 36 -19.79 7.16 12.46
CA GLU A 36 -20.14 7.38 11.06
C GLU A 36 -19.19 6.61 10.12
N ALA A 37 -19.72 6.11 9.01
CA ALA A 37 -19.01 5.26 8.05
C ALA A 37 -18.38 3.98 8.65
N LYS A 38 -18.85 3.51 9.82
CA LYS A 38 -18.49 2.20 10.39
C LYS A 38 -19.69 1.25 10.45
N PRO A 39 -19.46 -0.07 10.29
CA PRO A 39 -20.52 -1.05 10.45
C PRO A 39 -20.92 -1.20 11.93
N ALA A 40 -22.17 -1.61 12.17
CA ALA A 40 -22.63 -1.97 13.50
C ALA A 40 -22.16 -3.39 13.89
N CYS A 41 -21.39 -3.50 14.97
CA CYS A 41 -20.99 -4.78 15.54
C CYS A 41 -22.08 -5.31 16.47
N LEU A 42 -22.76 -6.39 16.10
CA LEU A 42 -23.84 -6.97 16.91
C LEU A 42 -23.41 -7.41 18.31
N MET A 43 -22.15 -7.86 18.47
CA MET A 43 -21.59 -8.21 19.77
C MET A 43 -21.49 -6.98 20.68
N LEU A 44 -20.98 -5.87 20.15
CA LEU A 44 -20.91 -4.61 20.89
C LEU A 44 -22.30 -4.07 21.20
N VAL A 45 -23.22 -4.11 20.23
CA VAL A 45 -24.61 -3.68 20.42
C VAL A 45 -25.24 -4.45 21.58
N ARG A 46 -25.08 -5.77 21.63
CA ARG A 46 -25.60 -6.60 22.73
C ARG A 46 -25.02 -6.19 24.09
N GLU A 47 -23.71 -5.99 24.18
CA GLU A 47 -23.06 -5.60 25.43
C GLU A 47 -23.49 -4.20 25.89
N ILE A 48 -23.59 -3.24 24.98
CA ILE A 48 -24.07 -1.89 25.30
C ILE A 48 -25.54 -1.92 25.73
N MET A 49 -26.40 -2.64 25.01
CA MET A 49 -27.82 -2.75 25.36
C MET A 49 -28.03 -3.48 26.70
N LYS A 50 -27.21 -4.50 27.00
CA LYS A 50 -27.19 -5.14 28.32
C LYS A 50 -26.77 -4.17 29.42
N ALA A 51 -25.70 -3.41 29.19
CA ALA A 51 -25.23 -2.41 30.15
C ALA A 51 -26.30 -1.35 30.42
N VAL A 52 -27.02 -0.86 29.40
CA VAL A 52 -28.08 0.14 29.56
C VAL A 52 -29.36 -0.45 30.18
N GLY A 53 -29.65 -1.74 29.96
CA GLY A 53 -30.87 -2.40 30.43
C GLY A 53 -30.87 -2.87 31.89
N GLU A 54 -29.71 -2.99 32.54
CA GLU A 54 -29.61 -3.40 33.95
C GLU A 54 -30.03 -2.25 34.90
N GLU A 55 -31.31 -2.23 35.29
CA GLU A 55 -32.00 -1.19 36.09
C GLU A 55 -31.40 -0.82 37.47
N ARG A 56 -30.26 -1.38 37.91
CA ARG A 56 -29.80 -1.23 39.32
C ARG A 56 -28.32 -0.89 39.53
N SER A 57 -27.54 -0.62 38.50
CA SER A 57 -26.08 -0.63 38.68
C SER A 57 -25.43 0.75 38.75
N PHE A 58 -25.93 1.79 38.05
CA PHE A 58 -25.09 2.98 37.84
C PHE A 58 -25.02 4.00 39.00
N GLU A 59 -25.98 4.03 39.92
CA GLU A 59 -25.94 4.96 41.08
C GLU A 59 -24.77 4.67 42.04
N ARG A 60 -24.25 3.43 42.08
CA ARG A 60 -23.04 3.08 42.85
C ARG A 60 -21.74 3.57 42.23
N PHE A 61 -21.71 3.91 40.94
CA PHE A 61 -20.48 4.34 40.24
C PHE A 61 -20.16 5.82 40.46
N THR A 62 -21.00 6.56 41.18
CA THR A 62 -20.83 7.99 41.43
C THR A 62 -20.37 8.35 42.84
N GLN A 63 -20.36 7.42 43.81
CA GLN A 63 -20.16 7.76 45.22
C GLN A 63 -18.80 7.42 45.85
N GLN A 64 -17.89 6.72 45.18
CA GLN A 64 -16.51 6.58 45.65
C GLN A 64 -15.56 6.65 44.46
N GLY A 65 -14.56 7.52 44.53
CA GLY A 65 -13.79 8.04 43.41
C GLY A 65 -13.41 7.04 42.31
N ILE A 66 -13.58 7.47 41.05
CA ILE A 66 -12.86 6.97 39.87
C ILE A 66 -12.90 5.44 39.68
N GLN A 67 -14.07 4.81 39.84
CA GLN A 67 -14.29 3.52 39.17
C GLN A 67 -15.02 3.82 37.85
N ARG A 68 -14.23 4.16 36.82
CA ARG A 68 -14.70 4.24 35.44
C ARG A 68 -15.40 2.92 35.11
N SER A 69 -16.67 2.96 34.77
CA SER A 69 -17.45 1.79 34.35
C SER A 69 -16.84 1.25 33.06
N LYS A 70 -15.87 0.35 33.19
CA LYS A 70 -15.14 -0.28 32.08
C LYS A 70 -15.91 -1.52 31.65
N PHE A 71 -16.31 -1.54 30.39
CA PHE A 71 -16.96 -2.69 29.75
C PHE A 71 -15.99 -3.31 28.76
N GLU A 72 -16.06 -4.64 28.60
CA GLU A 72 -15.26 -5.37 27.63
C GLU A 72 -16.19 -6.01 26.60
N CYS A 73 -15.96 -5.73 25.31
CA CYS A 73 -16.54 -6.55 24.25
C CYS A 73 -15.63 -7.77 24.08
N GLY A 74 -16.11 -8.97 24.43
CA GLY A 74 -15.35 -10.22 24.23
C GLY A 74 -15.00 -10.52 22.76
N GLY A 75 -15.72 -9.87 21.83
CA GLY A 75 -15.50 -9.80 20.38
C GLY A 75 -15.37 -11.13 19.62
N CYS A 76 -15.39 -11.03 18.29
CA CYS A 76 -15.27 -12.17 17.38
C CYS A 76 -13.83 -12.64 17.18
N THR A 77 -12.86 -11.72 17.28
CA THR A 77 -11.41 -11.97 17.09
C THR A 77 -10.50 -11.07 17.97
N GLY A 78 -11.08 -10.19 18.79
CA GLY A 78 -10.35 -9.20 19.58
C GLY A 78 -11.27 -8.50 20.58
N MET A 79 -10.74 -7.59 21.39
CA MET A 79 -11.45 -6.94 22.49
C MET A 79 -11.34 -5.41 22.41
N ILE A 80 -12.42 -4.72 22.73
CA ILE A 80 -12.37 -3.29 23.08
C ILE A 80 -12.80 -3.09 24.52
N ARG A 81 -12.17 -2.13 25.19
CA ARG A 81 -12.68 -1.54 26.43
C ARG A 81 -13.33 -0.22 26.13
N PHE A 82 -14.50 0.00 26.70
CA PHE A 82 -15.21 1.26 26.56
C PHE A 82 -15.73 1.73 27.91
N GLU A 83 -15.79 3.06 28.06
CA GLU A 83 -16.19 3.73 29.30
C GLU A 83 -17.42 4.60 29.06
N TYR A 84 -18.33 4.60 30.05
CA TYR A 84 -19.46 5.52 30.06
C TYR A 84 -18.99 6.96 30.26
N LYS A 85 -19.38 7.84 29.35
CA LYS A 85 -19.15 9.28 29.41
C LYS A 85 -20.44 9.93 29.88
N LYS A 86 -20.52 10.25 31.19
CA LYS A 86 -21.70 10.88 31.80
C LYS A 86 -22.08 12.14 31.04
N GLU A 87 -23.25 12.14 30.38
CA GLU A 87 -23.87 13.39 29.97
C GLU A 87 -24.24 14.16 31.24
N LYS A 88 -23.75 15.39 31.35
CA LYS A 88 -24.32 16.32 32.32
C LYS A 88 -25.69 16.68 31.75
N GLU A 89 -26.77 16.23 32.38
CA GLU A 89 -28.16 16.62 32.04
C GLU A 89 -28.36 18.15 31.98
N PHE A 90 -27.40 18.92 32.49
CA PHE A 90 -27.21 20.34 32.23
C PHE A 90 -25.99 20.55 31.33
N ALA A 91 -26.13 20.31 30.03
CA ALA A 91 -25.14 20.80 29.08
C ALA A 91 -25.15 22.33 29.16
N THR A 92 -24.16 22.90 29.85
CA THR A 92 -24.04 24.35 29.99
C THR A 92 -23.96 24.97 28.61
N LEU A 93 -24.33 26.25 28.48
CA LEU A 93 -24.19 26.96 27.20
C LEU A 93 -22.77 26.79 26.63
N GLN A 94 -21.74 26.82 27.49
CA GLN A 94 -20.36 26.57 27.13
C GLN A 94 -20.12 25.16 26.54
N MET A 95 -20.73 24.11 27.11
CA MET A 95 -20.65 22.74 26.57
C MET A 95 -21.39 22.60 25.24
N LYS A 96 -22.58 23.20 25.08
CA LYS A 96 -23.33 23.19 23.82
C LYS A 96 -22.56 23.93 22.72
N LEU A 97 -21.95 25.07 23.06
CA LEU A 97 -21.10 25.82 22.14
C LEU A 97 -19.85 25.03 21.75
N LEU A 98 -19.22 24.30 22.69
CA LEU A 98 -18.10 23.42 22.40
C LEU A 98 -18.49 22.28 21.45
N ALA A 99 -19.60 21.58 21.73
CA ALA A 99 -20.10 20.51 20.87
C ALA A 99 -20.45 21.01 19.45
N ALA A 100 -21.08 22.19 19.34
CA ALA A 100 -21.36 22.82 18.05
C ALA A 100 -20.06 23.23 17.32
N ALA A 101 -19.04 23.71 18.04
CA ALA A 101 -17.75 24.04 17.47
C ALA A 101 -17.01 22.79 16.97
N GLU A 102 -17.05 21.69 17.72
CA GLU A 102 -16.51 20.38 17.33
C GLU A 102 -17.22 19.82 16.10
N GLN A 103 -18.55 19.84 16.06
CA GLN A 103 -19.31 19.44 14.87
C GLN A 103 -18.94 20.27 13.64
N ARG A 104 -18.83 21.60 13.79
CA ARG A 104 -18.38 22.47 12.69
C ARG A 104 -16.96 22.17 12.27
N ALA A 105 -16.06 21.89 13.20
CA ALA A 105 -14.68 21.51 12.90
C ALA A 105 -14.62 20.19 12.14
N ARG A 106 -15.43 19.21 12.54
CA ARG A 106 -15.59 17.92 11.85
C ARG A 106 -16.17 18.08 10.45
N MET A 107 -17.23 18.87 10.28
CA MET A 107 -17.81 19.11 8.95
C MET A 107 -16.79 19.76 8.01
N ARG A 108 -16.06 20.79 8.50
CA ARG A 108 -14.96 21.39 7.74
C ARG A 108 -13.84 20.40 7.40
N HIS A 109 -13.56 19.46 8.30
CA HIS A 109 -12.59 18.40 8.06
C HIS A 109 -13.06 17.48 6.92
N ILE A 110 -14.30 17.01 6.97
CA ILE A 110 -14.90 16.16 5.92
C ILE A 110 -14.91 16.90 4.58
N ASP A 111 -15.42 18.13 4.53
CA ASP A 111 -15.49 18.92 3.29
C ASP A 111 -14.09 19.19 2.70
N LYS A 112 -13.09 19.41 3.57
CA LYS A 112 -11.70 19.57 3.14
C LYS A 112 -11.18 18.30 2.48
N PHE A 113 -11.38 17.12 3.06
CA PHE A 113 -10.94 15.87 2.45
C PHE A 113 -11.73 15.56 1.18
N TYR A 114 -13.05 15.72 1.21
CA TYR A 114 -13.92 15.53 0.04
C TYR A 114 -13.41 16.32 -1.17
N GLY A 115 -13.13 17.63 -1.00
CA GLY A 115 -12.63 18.47 -2.08
C GLY A 115 -11.22 18.10 -2.57
N LEU A 116 -10.41 17.39 -1.78
CA LEU A 116 -9.12 16.85 -2.19
C LEU A 116 -9.28 15.54 -2.93
N LEU A 117 -10.05 14.59 -2.36
CA LEU A 117 -10.27 13.27 -2.95
C LEU A 117 -11.00 13.37 -4.29
N ARG A 118 -11.94 14.29 -4.44
CA ARG A 118 -12.71 14.46 -5.69
C ARG A 118 -11.84 14.82 -6.90
N ARG A 119 -10.61 15.30 -6.67
CA ARG A 119 -9.64 15.63 -7.74
C ARG A 119 -8.76 14.45 -8.15
N LEU A 120 -8.88 13.30 -7.50
CA LEU A 120 -8.04 12.13 -7.76
C LEU A 120 -8.86 11.10 -8.54
N ASP A 121 -8.33 10.67 -9.69
CA ASP A 121 -9.02 9.77 -10.62
C ASP A 121 -9.46 8.45 -9.98
N ILE A 122 -8.68 7.94 -9.01
CA ILE A 122 -9.02 6.74 -8.24
C ILE A 122 -10.41 6.83 -7.56
N PHE A 123 -10.85 8.03 -7.18
CA PHE A 123 -12.10 8.24 -6.46
C PHE A 123 -13.24 8.73 -7.37
N GLU A 124 -13.01 8.86 -8.69
CA GLU A 124 -14.06 9.18 -9.65
C GLU A 124 -15.28 8.23 -9.60
N PRO A 125 -15.09 6.90 -9.43
CA PRO A 125 -16.22 5.97 -9.38
C PRO A 125 -17.11 6.09 -8.14
N LEU A 126 -16.68 6.84 -7.11
CA LEU A 126 -17.48 7.06 -5.91
C LEU A 126 -18.43 8.26 -6.12
N ASP A 127 -19.69 8.07 -5.77
CA ASP A 127 -20.64 9.18 -5.62
C ASP A 127 -20.31 10.06 -4.41
N ASP A 128 -21.01 11.19 -4.29
CA ASP A 128 -20.72 12.19 -3.27
C ASP A 128 -20.91 11.68 -1.84
N ASP A 129 -21.91 10.85 -1.60
CA ASP A 129 -22.19 10.28 -0.28
C ASP A 129 -21.09 9.29 0.12
N ASN A 130 -20.72 8.39 -0.78
CA ASN A 130 -19.64 7.42 -0.56
C ASN A 130 -18.28 8.10 -0.37
N LEU A 131 -18.03 9.19 -1.10
CA LEU A 131 -16.81 9.98 -0.96
C LEU A 131 -16.77 10.75 0.36
N ARG A 132 -17.92 11.25 0.85
CA ARG A 132 -18.05 11.85 2.18
C ARG A 132 -17.82 10.85 3.30
N ASP A 133 -18.35 9.64 3.16
CA ASP A 133 -18.09 8.53 4.07
C ASP A 133 -16.60 8.21 4.16
N LEU A 134 -15.92 8.09 3.01
CA LEU A 134 -14.47 7.88 2.98
C LEU A 134 -13.73 9.06 3.63
N SER A 135 -14.15 10.29 3.35
CA SER A 135 -13.56 11.51 3.92
C SER A 135 -13.67 11.58 5.44
N ALA A 136 -14.72 10.99 6.02
CA ALA A 136 -14.91 10.91 7.48
C ALA A 136 -13.92 9.94 8.16
N LEU A 137 -13.39 8.95 7.44
CA LEU A 137 -12.44 7.96 7.95
C LEU A 137 -10.98 8.43 7.89
N LEU A 138 -10.69 9.45 7.09
CA LEU A 138 -9.33 9.98 6.91
C LEU A 138 -8.90 10.85 8.09
N LYS A 139 -7.58 10.92 8.33
CA LYS A 139 -6.98 11.85 9.29
C LYS A 139 -5.86 12.64 8.63
N LEU A 140 -5.72 13.92 8.96
CA LEU A 140 -4.61 14.72 8.47
C LEU A 140 -3.34 14.41 9.26
N LYS A 141 -2.24 14.17 8.55
CA LYS A 141 -0.89 14.06 9.12
C LYS A 141 0.03 15.07 8.45
N GLU A 142 0.85 15.75 9.24
CA GLU A 142 1.86 16.67 8.73
C GLU A 142 3.24 16.21 9.16
N TYR A 143 4.18 16.23 8.22
CA TYR A 143 5.57 15.87 8.43
C TYR A 143 6.46 17.02 7.97
N ALA A 144 7.48 17.34 8.76
CA ALA A 144 8.58 18.20 8.32
C ALA A 144 9.44 17.45 7.27
N ALA A 145 10.34 18.14 6.59
CA ALA A 145 11.29 17.52 5.66
C ALA A 145 12.18 16.48 6.37
N ASN A 146 12.60 15.44 5.63
CA ASN A 146 13.50 14.37 6.07
C ASN A 146 13.00 13.60 7.30
N LYS A 147 11.69 13.41 7.43
CA LYS A 147 11.07 12.58 8.46
C LYS A 147 10.66 11.23 7.89
N ILE A 148 10.90 10.18 8.67
CA ILE A 148 10.45 8.83 8.36
C ILE A 148 8.93 8.76 8.58
N ILE A 149 8.21 8.33 7.55
CA ILE A 149 6.75 8.16 7.58
C ILE A 149 6.40 6.68 7.72
N LEU A 150 7.12 5.81 6.99
CA LEU A 150 7.08 4.36 7.11
C LEU A 150 8.51 3.82 7.19
N SER A 151 8.74 2.83 8.04
CA SER A 151 10.03 2.16 8.17
C SER A 151 9.95 0.75 7.60
N GLN A 152 10.97 0.36 6.83
CA GLN A 152 11.09 -1.01 6.33
C GLN A 152 11.12 -2.02 7.48
N GLY A 153 10.45 -3.16 7.28
CA GLY A 153 10.33 -4.25 8.25
C GLY A 153 9.27 -4.04 9.32
N GLU A 154 8.70 -2.83 9.45
CA GLU A 154 7.59 -2.59 10.37
C GLU A 154 6.26 -3.07 9.78
N PRO A 155 5.29 -3.46 10.63
CA PRO A 155 3.95 -3.76 10.17
C PRO A 155 3.28 -2.57 9.48
N GLY A 156 2.65 -2.81 8.34
CA GLY A 156 1.79 -1.82 7.69
C GLY A 156 0.57 -1.49 8.54
N THR A 157 0.44 -0.24 8.99
CA THR A 157 -0.67 0.18 9.85
C THR A 157 -1.64 1.15 9.19
N HIS A 158 -1.19 1.88 8.17
CA HIS A 158 -1.96 2.94 7.53
C HIS A 158 -1.67 3.01 6.03
N LEU A 159 -2.69 3.38 5.26
CA LEU A 159 -2.58 3.88 3.89
C LEU A 159 -2.41 5.40 3.95
N TYR A 160 -1.61 5.95 3.04
CA TYR A 160 -1.40 7.40 2.95
C TYR A 160 -1.68 7.91 1.53
N ILE A 161 -2.35 9.06 1.44
CA ILE A 161 -2.56 9.83 0.20
C ILE A 161 -1.79 11.14 0.35
N ILE A 162 -0.94 11.47 -0.63
CA ILE A 162 -0.15 12.70 -0.59
C ILE A 162 -1.04 13.87 -1.02
N LEU A 163 -1.31 14.79 -0.08
CA LEU A 163 -2.12 15.97 -0.35
C LEU A 163 -1.28 17.18 -0.76
N GLU A 164 -0.04 17.23 -0.29
CA GLU A 164 0.91 18.31 -0.57
C GLU A 164 2.33 17.82 -0.22
N GLY A 165 3.31 18.21 -1.03
CA GLY A 165 4.72 17.88 -0.82
C GLY A 165 5.19 16.67 -1.61
N ARG A 166 6.35 16.13 -1.23
CA ARG A 166 6.96 14.94 -1.86
C ARG A 166 7.51 13.99 -0.80
N VAL A 167 7.52 12.72 -1.14
CA VAL A 167 8.15 11.66 -0.35
C VAL A 167 9.08 10.84 -1.24
N ALA A 168 10.07 10.22 -0.63
CA ALA A 168 11.01 9.34 -1.29
C ALA A 168 10.86 7.92 -0.76
N VAL A 169 10.87 6.96 -1.68
CA VAL A 169 10.96 5.54 -1.39
C VAL A 169 12.43 5.19 -1.24
N ILE A 170 12.80 4.69 -0.07
CA ILE A 170 14.17 4.40 0.33
C ILE A 170 14.33 2.87 0.42
N GLY A 171 15.29 2.34 -0.33
CA GLY A 171 15.65 0.94 -0.34
C GLY A 171 16.40 0.51 0.92
N SER A 172 16.66 -0.79 1.05
CA SER A 172 17.42 -1.37 2.16
C SER A 172 18.88 -0.90 2.19
N ASP A 173 19.43 -0.51 1.04
CA ASP A 173 20.76 0.06 0.88
C ASP A 173 20.81 1.58 1.18
N GLY A 174 19.68 2.17 1.57
CA GLY A 174 19.55 3.60 1.83
C GLY A 174 19.44 4.47 0.57
N GLN A 175 19.46 3.87 -0.63
CA GLN A 175 19.29 4.61 -1.87
C GLN A 175 17.84 5.01 -2.10
N THR A 176 17.66 6.11 -2.83
CA THR A 176 16.33 6.57 -3.24
C THR A 176 15.91 5.81 -4.49
N LEU A 177 14.91 4.94 -4.35
CA LEU A 177 14.40 4.11 -5.43
C LEU A 177 13.42 4.86 -6.34
N SER A 178 12.63 5.77 -5.75
CA SER A 178 11.70 6.65 -6.46
C SER A 178 11.22 7.78 -5.56
N GLU A 179 10.58 8.78 -6.15
CA GLU A 179 9.88 9.84 -5.42
C GLU A 179 8.40 9.83 -5.82
N MET A 180 7.54 10.19 -4.86
CA MET A 180 6.09 10.30 -5.05
C MET A 180 5.62 11.70 -4.64
N GLY A 181 4.64 12.23 -5.38
CA GLY A 181 4.09 13.58 -5.24
C GLY A 181 2.59 13.61 -4.95
N GLU A 182 2.00 14.81 -5.06
CA GLU A 182 0.57 15.03 -4.80
C GLU A 182 -0.32 14.09 -5.62
N GLY A 183 -1.34 13.53 -4.95
CA GLY A 183 -2.29 12.57 -5.52
C GLY A 183 -1.84 11.11 -5.49
N GLU A 184 -0.55 10.84 -5.32
CA GLU A 184 -0.06 9.48 -5.20
C GLU A 184 -0.33 8.88 -3.81
N ILE A 185 -0.42 7.55 -3.79
CA ILE A 185 -0.80 6.76 -2.63
C ILE A 185 0.36 5.84 -2.22
N PHE A 186 0.57 5.61 -0.93
CA PHE A 186 1.55 4.63 -0.46
C PHE A 186 1.13 3.94 0.83
N GLY A 187 1.82 2.84 1.16
CA GLY A 187 1.52 1.99 2.31
C GLY A 187 0.48 0.89 2.02
N GLU A 188 -0.14 0.91 0.85
CA GLU A 188 -1.12 -0.09 0.40
C GLU A 188 -0.51 -1.48 0.29
N MET A 189 0.77 -1.60 -0.12
CA MET A 189 1.42 -2.89 -0.35
C MET A 189 1.33 -3.79 0.88
N SER A 190 1.83 -3.30 2.03
CA SER A 190 1.81 -4.05 3.29
C SER A 190 0.39 -4.33 3.80
N LEU A 191 -0.59 -3.48 3.46
CA LEU A 191 -1.98 -3.69 3.89
C LEU A 191 -2.70 -4.75 3.06
N LEU A 192 -2.37 -4.84 1.76
CA LEU A 192 -2.98 -5.77 0.82
C LEU A 192 -2.28 -7.14 0.83
N SER A 193 -0.96 -7.18 0.90
CA SER A 193 -0.20 -8.44 0.94
C SER A 193 -0.23 -9.09 2.32
N GLY A 194 -0.39 -8.30 3.39
CA GLY A 194 -0.24 -8.76 4.77
C GLY A 194 1.23 -8.88 5.23
N GLU A 195 2.18 -8.61 4.33
CA GLU A 195 3.61 -8.61 4.64
C GLU A 195 4.05 -7.29 5.30
N PRO A 196 5.17 -7.28 6.04
CA PRO A 196 5.78 -6.05 6.53
C PRO A 196 6.10 -5.04 5.42
N VAL A 197 6.30 -3.78 5.80
CA VAL A 197 6.70 -2.71 4.87
C VAL A 197 8.02 -3.08 4.20
N THR A 198 8.03 -3.11 2.87
CA THR A 198 9.18 -3.57 2.07
C THR A 198 10.24 -2.49 1.84
N THR A 199 9.87 -1.21 1.86
CA THR A 199 10.75 -0.06 1.63
C THR A 199 10.37 1.09 2.58
N SER A 200 11.36 1.85 3.03
CA SER A 200 11.10 2.99 3.93
C SER A 200 10.58 4.18 3.12
N ILE A 201 9.71 5.01 3.70
CA ILE A 201 9.19 6.23 3.07
C ILE A 201 9.58 7.44 3.89
N HIS A 202 10.33 8.37 3.29
CA HIS A 202 10.79 9.60 3.96
C HIS A 202 10.18 10.83 3.28
N SER A 203 9.78 11.85 4.05
CA SER A 203 9.40 13.14 3.48
C SER A 203 10.62 13.86 2.90
N ARG A 204 10.46 14.54 1.77
CA ARG A 204 11.50 15.40 1.16
C ARG A 204 11.33 16.87 1.46
N ALA A 205 10.10 17.29 1.72
CA ALA A 205 9.72 18.64 2.08
C ALA A 205 8.74 18.60 3.25
N ARG A 206 8.17 19.75 3.63
CA ARG A 206 6.96 19.75 4.44
C ARG A 206 5.88 19.01 3.64
N THR A 207 5.37 17.91 4.19
CA THR A 207 4.44 17.01 3.51
C THR A 207 3.17 16.89 4.32
N ARG A 208 2.02 17.01 3.66
CA ARG A 208 0.70 16.80 4.24
C ARG A 208 0.06 15.57 3.62
N LEU A 209 -0.41 14.67 4.48
CA LEU A 209 -0.94 13.37 4.09
C LEU A 209 -2.35 13.18 4.64
N ALA A 210 -3.21 12.54 3.86
CA ALA A 210 -4.39 11.88 4.40
C ALA A 210 -3.98 10.47 4.82
N SER A 211 -4.22 10.07 6.07
CA SER A 211 -3.96 8.71 6.55
C SER A 211 -5.27 7.96 6.79
N LEU A 212 -5.36 6.72 6.34
CA LEU A 212 -6.45 5.79 6.60
C LEU A 212 -5.91 4.57 7.36
N ALA A 213 -6.50 4.21 8.51
CA ALA A 213 -6.03 3.07 9.28
C ALA A 213 -6.31 1.74 8.57
N SER A 214 -5.49 0.72 8.79
CA SER A 214 -5.57 -0.60 8.15
C SER A 214 -6.98 -1.22 8.17
N LYS A 215 -7.69 -1.17 9.32
CA LYS A 215 -9.06 -1.71 9.43
C LYS A 215 -10.09 -0.86 8.69
N ASP A 216 -9.91 0.45 8.65
CA ASP A 216 -10.78 1.36 7.91
C ASP A 216 -10.56 1.17 6.41
N PHE A 217 -9.32 0.93 5.98
CA PHE A 217 -8.98 0.55 4.61
C PHE A 217 -9.65 -0.76 4.21
N LYS A 218 -9.55 -1.82 5.04
CA LYS A 218 -10.26 -3.09 4.77
C LYS A 218 -11.77 -2.89 4.69
N HIS A 219 -12.35 -2.06 5.56
CA HIS A 219 -13.77 -1.72 5.48
C HIS A 219 -14.12 -1.03 4.16
N VAL A 220 -13.33 -0.05 3.74
CA VAL A 220 -13.49 0.68 2.47
C VAL A 220 -13.41 -0.26 1.27
N LEU A 221 -12.45 -1.19 1.22
CA LEU A 221 -12.35 -2.16 0.13
C LEU A 221 -13.57 -3.08 0.05
N ASN A 222 -14.07 -3.55 1.20
CA ASN A 222 -15.25 -4.40 1.26
C ASN A 222 -16.54 -3.66 0.86
N LYS A 223 -16.65 -2.38 1.24
CA LYS A 223 -17.80 -1.54 0.92
C LYS A 223 -17.79 -1.08 -0.54
N TYR A 224 -16.60 -0.85 -1.11
CA TYR A 224 -16.43 -0.32 -2.46
C TYR A 224 -15.50 -1.23 -3.31
N PRO A 225 -16.03 -2.33 -3.89
CA PRO A 225 -15.23 -3.27 -4.67
C PRO A 225 -14.48 -2.66 -5.86
N VAL A 226 -14.97 -1.54 -6.41
CA VAL A 226 -14.29 -0.81 -7.49
C VAL A 226 -12.90 -0.31 -7.06
N LEU A 227 -12.75 0.14 -5.82
CA LEU A 227 -11.46 0.57 -5.28
C LEU A 227 -10.52 -0.63 -5.10
N GLN A 228 -11.07 -1.79 -4.73
CA GLN A 228 -10.29 -3.02 -4.57
C GLN A 228 -9.58 -3.41 -5.87
N VAL A 229 -10.27 -3.34 -7.01
CA VAL A 229 -9.65 -3.60 -8.32
C VAL A 229 -8.51 -2.63 -8.60
N PHE A 230 -8.71 -1.33 -8.33
CA PHE A 230 -7.68 -0.32 -8.51
C PHE A 230 -6.44 -0.60 -7.65
N PHE A 231 -6.64 -0.86 -6.37
CA PHE A 231 -5.55 -1.11 -5.42
C PHE A 231 -4.78 -2.39 -5.76
N TYR A 232 -5.44 -3.45 -6.22
CA TYR A 232 -4.74 -4.65 -6.70
C TYR A 232 -3.93 -4.38 -7.95
N ARG A 233 -4.47 -3.61 -8.90
CA ARG A 233 -3.70 -3.22 -10.10
C ARG A 233 -2.45 -2.43 -9.71
N MET A 234 -2.59 -1.44 -8.82
CA MET A 234 -1.46 -0.68 -8.29
C MET A 234 -0.43 -1.58 -7.61
N LEU A 235 -0.87 -2.60 -6.85
CA LEU A 235 0.03 -3.56 -6.21
C LEU A 235 0.79 -4.39 -7.25
N VAL A 236 0.15 -4.83 -8.32
CA VAL A 236 0.81 -5.57 -9.42
C VAL A 236 1.85 -4.69 -10.11
N ASP A 237 1.48 -3.46 -10.49
CA ASP A 237 2.39 -2.52 -11.16
C ASP A 237 3.63 -2.22 -10.29
N ARG A 238 3.41 -2.06 -8.97
CA ARG A 238 4.50 -1.83 -8.00
C ARG A 238 5.33 -3.07 -7.72
N ALA A 239 4.72 -4.25 -7.65
CA ALA A 239 5.45 -5.50 -7.50
C ALA A 239 6.37 -5.72 -8.70
N GLN A 240 5.87 -5.52 -9.92
CA GLN A 240 6.69 -5.59 -11.13
C GLN A 240 7.81 -4.55 -11.10
N ALA A 241 7.51 -3.29 -10.77
CA ALA A 241 8.54 -2.25 -10.62
C ALA A 241 9.57 -2.59 -9.53
N ASN A 242 9.15 -3.20 -8.42
CA ASN A 242 10.04 -3.61 -7.34
C ASN A 242 10.85 -4.86 -7.70
N THR A 243 10.33 -5.82 -8.45
CA THR A 243 11.12 -6.95 -8.98
C THR A 243 12.15 -6.45 -9.99
N LEU A 244 11.76 -5.53 -10.88
CA LEU A 244 12.67 -4.82 -11.79
C LEU A 244 13.75 -4.03 -11.03
N ARG A 245 13.45 -3.50 -9.84
CA ARG A 245 14.38 -2.74 -8.99
C ARG A 245 15.23 -3.61 -8.06
N ALA A 246 14.68 -4.72 -7.55
CA ALA A 246 15.37 -5.69 -6.71
C ALA A 246 16.42 -6.47 -7.52
N GLY A 247 16.24 -6.57 -8.84
CA GLY A 247 17.30 -6.87 -9.80
C GLY A 247 18.12 -5.63 -10.18
N THR A 248 18.68 -4.89 -9.20
CA THR A 248 19.27 -3.55 -9.35
C THR A 248 20.14 -3.36 -10.61
N ILE A 249 19.54 -2.74 -11.65
CA ILE A 249 20.21 -2.30 -12.87
C ILE A 249 20.86 -0.94 -12.62
N SER A 250 22.08 -0.94 -12.09
CA SER A 250 22.97 0.23 -12.11
C SER A 250 23.97 0.12 -13.27
N SER A 251 24.73 1.19 -13.54
CA SER A 251 25.89 1.16 -14.44
C SER A 251 26.89 0.10 -13.95
N GLY A 252 26.82 -1.12 -14.50
CA GLY A 252 27.59 -2.29 -14.01
C GLY A 252 26.75 -3.22 -13.12
N MET A 253 25.64 -3.73 -13.64
CA MET A 253 24.82 -4.78 -13.00
C MET A 253 25.55 -6.12 -13.12
N THR A 254 25.69 -6.88 -12.03
CA THR A 254 26.26 -8.24 -12.08
C THR A 254 25.39 -9.20 -11.28
N GLY A 255 25.15 -10.41 -11.76
CA GLY A 255 24.32 -11.38 -11.05
C GLY A 255 24.50 -12.81 -11.55
N GLU A 256 23.79 -13.76 -10.95
CA GLU A 256 23.85 -15.18 -11.32
C GLU A 256 22.63 -15.58 -12.16
N LEU A 257 22.83 -16.39 -13.20
CA LEU A 257 21.76 -16.85 -14.10
C LEU A 257 20.78 -17.82 -13.44
N ALA A 258 21.13 -18.34 -12.25
CA ALA A 258 20.22 -19.14 -11.44
C ALA A 258 19.13 -18.29 -10.76
N GLU A 259 19.37 -16.98 -10.58
CA GLU A 259 18.43 -16.05 -9.94
C GLU A 259 17.53 -15.35 -10.97
N ILE A 260 18.05 -15.08 -12.17
CA ILE A 260 17.33 -14.52 -13.29
C ILE A 260 17.78 -15.22 -14.57
N ASN A 261 16.86 -15.93 -15.22
CA ASN A 261 17.21 -16.65 -16.44
C ASN A 261 17.46 -15.66 -17.61
N PRO A 262 18.17 -16.08 -18.68
CA PRO A 262 18.50 -15.22 -19.81
C PRO A 262 17.28 -14.59 -20.49
N VAL A 263 16.15 -15.30 -20.56
CA VAL A 263 14.90 -14.79 -21.16
C VAL A 263 14.39 -13.58 -20.38
N GLU A 264 14.26 -13.73 -19.06
CA GLU A 264 13.83 -12.67 -18.15
C GLU A 264 14.80 -11.48 -18.14
N LEU A 265 16.10 -11.76 -18.10
CA LEU A 265 17.14 -10.73 -18.15
C LEU A 265 17.02 -9.88 -19.42
N PHE A 266 16.87 -10.52 -20.58
CA PHE A 266 16.75 -9.80 -21.85
C PHE A 266 15.41 -9.08 -21.98
N GLN A 267 14.31 -9.67 -21.50
CA GLN A 267 12.99 -9.03 -21.44
C GLN A 267 13.01 -7.76 -20.58
N LEU A 268 13.74 -7.79 -19.47
CA LEU A 268 13.92 -6.66 -18.56
C LEU A 268 14.70 -5.52 -19.23
N ILE A 269 15.72 -5.81 -20.03
CA ILE A 269 16.45 -4.79 -20.81
C ILE A 269 15.58 -4.22 -21.94
N ASN A 270 14.80 -5.07 -22.62
CA ASN A 270 13.90 -4.67 -23.69
C ASN A 270 12.76 -3.75 -23.19
N SER A 271 12.04 -4.19 -22.17
CA SER A 271 10.92 -3.44 -21.58
C SER A 271 11.33 -2.09 -20.99
N SER A 272 12.57 -1.96 -20.55
CA SER A 272 13.14 -0.71 -20.01
C SER A 272 13.85 0.15 -21.07
N GLN A 273 13.81 -0.24 -22.35
CA GLN A 273 14.40 0.46 -23.50
C GLN A 273 15.88 0.85 -23.29
N LYS A 274 16.65 0.00 -22.61
CA LYS A 274 18.05 0.33 -22.26
C LYS A 274 18.99 0.08 -23.42
N THR A 275 20.02 0.92 -23.52
CA THR A 275 21.17 0.71 -24.40
C THR A 275 22.37 0.28 -23.57
N GLY A 276 22.94 -0.88 -23.88
CA GLY A 276 24.07 -1.42 -23.12
C GLY A 276 24.52 -2.78 -23.62
N ARG A 277 25.53 -3.32 -22.93
CA ARG A 277 26.14 -4.61 -23.22
C ARG A 277 25.93 -5.56 -22.05
N VAL A 278 25.50 -6.79 -22.32
CA VAL A 278 25.49 -7.91 -21.37
C VAL A 278 26.64 -8.86 -21.71
N GLU A 279 27.54 -9.09 -20.76
CA GLU A 279 28.59 -10.10 -20.83
C GLU A 279 28.19 -11.28 -19.93
N LEU A 280 28.20 -12.49 -20.47
CA LEU A 280 27.85 -13.72 -19.77
C LEU A 280 29.11 -14.58 -19.63
N VAL A 281 29.40 -15.04 -18.42
CA VAL A 281 30.43 -16.03 -18.11
C VAL A 281 29.71 -17.32 -17.74
N LEU A 282 29.70 -18.26 -18.67
CA LEU A 282 29.06 -19.56 -18.57
C LEU A 282 30.12 -20.63 -18.31
N ASP A 283 29.70 -21.82 -17.88
CA ASP A 283 30.59 -22.96 -17.61
C ASP A 283 31.43 -23.36 -18.83
N ASP A 284 30.93 -23.01 -20.01
CA ASP A 284 31.34 -23.59 -21.27
C ASP A 284 31.80 -22.51 -22.28
N GLY A 285 31.85 -21.24 -21.86
CA GLY A 285 32.33 -20.13 -22.67
C GLY A 285 31.90 -18.75 -22.17
N LYS A 286 32.25 -17.71 -22.91
CA LYS A 286 31.75 -16.34 -22.69
C LYS A 286 30.80 -15.96 -23.81
N ALA A 287 29.80 -15.15 -23.49
CA ALA A 287 28.93 -14.52 -24.47
C ALA A 287 28.81 -13.01 -24.26
N GLU A 288 28.49 -12.31 -25.33
CA GLU A 288 28.26 -10.88 -25.35
C GLU A 288 26.95 -10.61 -26.11
N VAL A 289 26.07 -9.80 -25.52
CA VAL A 289 24.81 -9.37 -26.14
C VAL A 289 24.75 -7.84 -26.08
N LEU A 290 24.55 -7.20 -27.22
CA LEU A 290 24.44 -5.75 -27.35
C LEU A 290 22.98 -5.35 -27.56
N PHE A 291 22.55 -4.37 -26.77
CA PHE A 291 21.22 -3.78 -26.82
C PHE A 291 21.30 -2.31 -27.20
N HIS A 292 20.42 -1.88 -28.10
CA HIS A 292 20.21 -0.48 -28.43
C HIS A 292 18.72 -0.15 -28.31
N GLU A 293 18.38 0.75 -27.39
CA GLU A 293 17.00 1.16 -27.09
C GLU A 293 16.06 -0.03 -26.79
N GLY A 294 16.59 -1.04 -26.09
CA GLY A 294 15.88 -2.26 -25.73
C GLY A 294 15.92 -3.36 -26.80
N GLU A 295 16.31 -3.08 -28.03
CA GLU A 295 16.39 -4.07 -29.10
C GLU A 295 17.79 -4.70 -29.20
N VAL A 296 17.84 -5.99 -29.55
CA VAL A 296 19.10 -6.72 -29.71
C VAL A 296 19.73 -6.38 -31.06
N VAL A 297 20.99 -5.94 -31.06
CA VAL A 297 21.73 -5.51 -32.26
C VAL A 297 22.94 -6.38 -32.60
N ASP A 298 23.57 -7.02 -31.61
CA ASP A 298 24.65 -8.01 -31.85
C ASP A 298 24.64 -9.06 -30.73
N VAL A 299 24.93 -10.30 -31.06
CA VAL A 299 25.07 -11.41 -30.10
C VAL A 299 26.24 -12.28 -30.52
N ARG A 300 27.09 -12.64 -29.57
CA ARG A 300 28.21 -13.56 -29.77
C ARG A 300 28.29 -14.55 -28.64
N TYR A 301 28.43 -15.82 -28.97
CA TYR A 301 28.64 -16.88 -27.99
C TYR A 301 29.49 -17.97 -28.62
N ARG A 302 30.72 -18.14 -28.13
CA ARG A 302 31.72 -19.05 -28.72
C ARG A 302 31.92 -18.73 -30.22
N ASP A 303 31.72 -19.73 -31.08
CA ASP A 303 31.81 -19.64 -32.54
C ASP A 303 30.48 -19.23 -33.20
N LEU A 304 29.40 -19.10 -32.42
CA LEU A 304 28.08 -18.67 -32.90
C LEU A 304 27.98 -17.14 -32.86
N GLN A 305 27.26 -16.58 -33.84
CA GLN A 305 26.92 -15.16 -33.91
C GLN A 305 25.44 -14.95 -34.27
N GLY A 306 24.89 -13.80 -33.90
CA GLY A 306 23.53 -13.41 -34.26
C GLY A 306 22.47 -14.30 -33.59
N LYS A 307 21.42 -14.65 -34.34
CA LYS A 307 20.24 -15.36 -33.79
C LYS A 307 20.59 -16.73 -33.20
N ASP A 308 21.44 -17.51 -33.87
CA ASP A 308 21.81 -18.84 -33.38
C ASP A 308 22.58 -18.76 -32.05
N ALA A 309 23.40 -17.73 -31.88
CA ALA A 309 24.04 -17.45 -30.60
C ALA A 309 23.01 -17.04 -29.54
N LEU A 310 22.03 -16.19 -29.89
CA LEU A 310 20.97 -15.77 -28.97
C LEU A 310 20.16 -16.97 -28.47
N PHE A 311 19.71 -17.84 -29.38
CA PHE A 311 18.90 -19.00 -29.03
C PHE A 311 19.65 -19.99 -28.13
N ALA A 312 20.93 -20.24 -28.42
CA ALA A 312 21.78 -21.09 -27.58
C ALA A 312 21.97 -20.54 -26.15
N LEU A 313 21.80 -19.22 -25.95
CA LEU A 313 21.86 -18.58 -24.65
C LEU A 313 20.55 -18.69 -23.86
N LEU A 314 19.39 -18.73 -24.52
CA LEU A 314 18.08 -18.73 -23.83
C LEU A 314 17.90 -19.97 -22.94
N GLY A 315 18.48 -21.11 -23.32
CA GLY A 315 18.41 -22.36 -22.53
C GLY A 315 19.42 -22.45 -21.38
N ARG A 316 20.21 -21.40 -21.11
CA ARG A 316 21.26 -21.45 -20.07
C ARG A 316 20.68 -21.13 -18.69
N THR A 317 20.93 -22.00 -17.72
CA THR A 317 20.42 -21.87 -16.35
C THR A 317 21.50 -21.61 -15.30
N ARG A 318 22.77 -21.62 -15.71
CA ARG A 318 23.93 -21.40 -14.82
C ARG A 318 24.96 -20.48 -15.46
N GLY A 319 25.62 -19.69 -14.62
CA GLY A 319 26.65 -18.73 -15.01
C GLY A 319 26.47 -17.38 -14.31
N ARG A 320 27.36 -16.45 -14.62
CA ARG A 320 27.32 -15.06 -14.12
C ARG A 320 27.15 -14.11 -15.28
N PHE A 321 26.38 -13.04 -15.10
CA PHE A 321 26.25 -11.97 -16.09
C PHE A 321 26.77 -10.64 -15.54
N VAL A 322 27.15 -9.76 -16.46
CA VAL A 322 27.56 -8.38 -16.22
C VAL A 322 26.91 -7.49 -17.28
N TYR A 323 26.02 -6.58 -16.89
CA TYR A 323 25.49 -5.55 -17.77
C TYR A 323 26.19 -4.21 -17.55
N THR A 324 26.67 -3.63 -18.65
CA THR A 324 27.32 -2.32 -18.70
C THR A 324 26.50 -1.36 -19.55
N SER A 325 26.26 -0.15 -19.05
CA SER A 325 25.52 0.87 -19.80
C SER A 325 26.32 1.44 -20.96
N GLY A 326 25.67 1.63 -22.10
CA GLY A 326 26.28 2.15 -23.31
C GLY A 326 26.98 1.09 -24.16
N ILE A 327 27.09 1.39 -25.45
CA ILE A 327 27.78 0.57 -26.46
C ILE A 327 28.60 1.50 -27.37
N PRO A 328 29.66 0.99 -28.03
CA PRO A 328 30.45 1.79 -28.97
C PRO A 328 29.58 2.40 -30.09
N GLU A 329 29.92 3.61 -30.56
CA GLU A 329 29.15 4.30 -31.63
C GLU A 329 28.97 3.48 -32.91
N LYS A 330 29.92 2.59 -33.22
CA LYS A 330 29.80 1.66 -34.35
C LYS A 330 28.66 0.65 -34.16
N ALA A 331 28.44 0.19 -32.93
CA ALA A 331 27.41 -0.79 -32.59
C ALA A 331 26.00 -0.16 -32.60
N LYS A 332 25.86 1.13 -32.30
CA LYS A 332 24.58 1.85 -32.40
C LYS A 332 24.02 1.91 -33.82
N LYS A 333 24.88 1.76 -34.84
CA LYS A 333 24.50 1.78 -36.26
C LYS A 333 24.15 0.40 -36.80
N LEU A 334 24.27 -0.66 -36.00
CA LEU A 334 23.89 -1.99 -36.41
C LEU A 334 22.37 -2.09 -36.53
N PRO A 335 21.85 -2.82 -37.54
CA PRO A 335 20.43 -3.06 -37.64
C PRO A 335 19.96 -3.94 -36.47
N VAL A 336 18.73 -3.72 -36.01
CA VAL A 336 18.08 -4.61 -35.05
C VAL A 336 17.91 -6.01 -35.67
N MET A 337 18.13 -7.05 -34.87
CA MET A 337 18.10 -8.45 -35.35
C MET A 337 16.69 -8.96 -35.68
N GLY A 338 15.66 -8.24 -35.22
CA GLY A 338 14.24 -8.58 -35.34
C GLY A 338 13.47 -8.04 -34.14
N GLY A 339 12.14 -8.13 -34.16
CA GLY A 339 11.32 -7.75 -33.00
C GLY A 339 11.60 -8.69 -31.82
N PHE A 340 11.97 -8.12 -30.67
CA PHE A 340 12.41 -8.86 -29.49
C PHE A 340 11.50 -10.04 -29.12
N MET A 341 10.19 -9.82 -29.04
CA MET A 341 9.24 -10.89 -28.69
C MET A 341 9.22 -12.05 -29.70
N GLY A 342 9.38 -11.75 -30.99
CA GLY A 342 9.46 -12.78 -32.03
C GLY A 342 10.73 -13.63 -31.92
N LEU A 343 11.86 -13.01 -31.55
CA LEU A 343 13.11 -13.73 -31.29
C LEU A 343 13.00 -14.66 -30.09
N ILE A 344 12.38 -14.21 -29.00
CA ILE A 344 12.19 -15.04 -27.81
C ILE A 344 11.27 -16.23 -28.12
N MET A 345 10.15 -16.01 -28.81
CA MET A 345 9.23 -17.08 -29.18
C MET A 345 9.90 -18.12 -30.08
N GLU A 346 10.64 -17.70 -31.12
CA GLU A 346 11.37 -18.60 -32.01
C GLU A 346 12.42 -19.42 -31.25
N GLY A 347 13.17 -18.77 -30.34
CA GLY A 347 14.22 -19.43 -29.56
C GLY A 347 13.68 -20.43 -28.54
N MET A 348 12.59 -20.09 -27.83
CA MET A 348 11.95 -21.01 -26.87
C MET A 348 11.38 -22.24 -27.58
N GLN A 349 10.74 -22.06 -28.74
CA GLN A 349 10.22 -23.18 -29.53
C GLN A 349 11.34 -24.16 -29.94
N ARG A 350 12.50 -23.66 -30.36
CA ARG A 350 13.64 -24.53 -30.71
C ARG A 350 14.18 -25.32 -29.52
N ILE A 351 14.22 -24.71 -28.33
CA ILE A 351 14.68 -25.39 -27.10
C ILE A 351 13.71 -26.51 -26.73
N ASP A 352 12.41 -26.24 -26.78
CA ASP A 352 11.38 -27.25 -26.52
C ASP A 352 11.48 -28.42 -27.53
N GLU A 353 11.81 -28.14 -28.80
CA GLU A 353 12.01 -29.16 -29.83
C GLU A 353 13.27 -30.03 -29.59
N GLU A 354 14.37 -29.46 -29.10
CA GLU A 354 15.61 -30.18 -28.80
C GLU A 354 15.51 -31.06 -27.53
N GLU A 355 14.77 -30.62 -26.51
CA GLU A 355 14.51 -31.40 -25.28
C GLU A 355 13.63 -32.64 -25.51
N VAL A 356 12.77 -32.62 -26.54
CA VAL A 356 11.90 -33.78 -26.89
C VAL A 356 12.68 -34.87 -27.66
N THR A 357 13.82 -34.54 -28.24
CA THR A 357 14.66 -35.47 -29.03
C THR A 357 15.88 -36.04 -28.29
N SER A 358 16.09 -35.65 -27.03
CA SER A 358 17.20 -36.05 -26.16
C SER A 358 16.73 -37.00 -25.06
#